data_AF-A0A5C6C459-F1
#
_entry.id   AF-A0A5C6C459-F1
#
_cell.length_a   1.000
_cell.length_b   1.000
_cell.length_c   1.000
_cell.angle_alpha   90.00
_cell.angle_beta   90.00
_cell.angle_gamma   90.00
#
_symmetry.space_group_name_H-M   'P 1'
#
loop_
_entity.id
_entity.type
_entity.pdbx_description
1 polymer ?
#
loop_
_entity_poly.entity_id
_entity_poly.type
_entity_poly.pdbx_seq_one_letter_code
_entity_poly.pdbx_strand_id
1 'polypeptide(L)'
;MAWEKRQNGRKYFYLCRRMPDGRVHKQYLGNGLRAEMESLRLESKAFQKQVDSQLRDRIVELDSMAEDYASSTLLLLEAHLYAAGYHDPKRRGWRKRRSVQMNKSAECENQEQGGSDLEPGEWVSEKVTLDEVVRRCRDGDQDALVTLRRAMKEHPDLFSQRGHIAAKVQTEWVRALTGHDLFEREVMFNRTRELRQGLIEEGTGSHLERLMVDHLVATHLEQGFHGLIEARCVGKGIELPKFEVEASQRAARRHEKALAALTTIRALAPRMESHAELVSEEPTEEKACEQTTSHAYAYAENNRMTAVFDRTRHPVPLN
;
A
#
# COMPACT_ATOMS: atom_id res chain seq x y z
N MET A 1 9.01 -40.17 -2.82
CA MET A 1 9.60 -40.26 -4.17
C MET A 1 9.22 -41.58 -4.81
N ALA A 2 9.06 -41.60 -6.14
CA ALA A 2 8.58 -42.76 -6.92
C ALA A 2 9.68 -43.76 -7.31
N TRP A 3 10.96 -43.41 -7.13
CA TRP A 3 12.10 -44.32 -7.32
C TRP A 3 12.37 -45.13 -6.05
N GLU A 4 12.31 -46.46 -6.15
CA GLU A 4 12.64 -47.40 -5.06
C GLU A 4 13.97 -48.11 -5.36
N LYS A 5 14.91 -48.11 -4.41
CA LYS A 5 16.16 -48.89 -4.51
C LYS A 5 15.94 -50.30 -3.99
N ARG A 6 16.33 -51.34 -4.74
CA ARG A 6 16.33 -52.74 -4.29
C ARG A 6 17.68 -53.12 -3.70
N GLN A 7 17.73 -54.24 -2.97
CA GLN A 7 18.95 -54.76 -2.32
C GLN A 7 20.11 -55.02 -3.31
N ASN A 8 19.80 -55.27 -4.58
CA ASN A 8 20.78 -55.44 -5.66
C ASN A 8 21.35 -54.13 -6.22
N GLY A 9 21.08 -52.98 -5.58
CA GLY A 9 21.53 -51.66 -6.02
C GLY A 9 20.76 -51.04 -7.20
N ARG A 10 19.88 -51.80 -7.85
CA ARG A 10 19.06 -51.28 -8.96
C ARG A 10 17.91 -50.43 -8.43
N LYS A 11 17.64 -49.32 -9.11
CA LYS A 11 16.50 -48.44 -8.83
C LYS A 11 15.38 -48.71 -9.83
N TYR A 12 14.15 -48.73 -9.36
CA TYR A 12 12.97 -48.88 -10.20
C TYR A 12 11.95 -47.79 -9.91
N PHE A 13 11.28 -47.31 -10.94
CA PHE A 13 10.26 -46.28 -10.83
C PHE A 13 8.86 -46.90 -10.77
N TYR A 14 8.09 -46.42 -9.81
CA TYR A 14 6.69 -46.78 -9.61
C TYR A 14 5.82 -45.54 -9.68
N LEU A 15 4.86 -45.52 -10.60
CA LEU A 15 3.87 -44.46 -10.69
C LEU A 15 2.70 -44.77 -9.76
N CYS A 16 2.50 -43.94 -8.72
CA CYS A 16 1.34 -44.04 -7.84
C CYS A 16 0.15 -43.30 -8.47
N ARG A 17 -0.96 -43.99 -8.69
CA ARG A 17 -2.22 -43.39 -9.15
C ARG A 17 -3.34 -43.71 -8.17
N ARG A 18 -4.14 -42.70 -7.82
CA ARG A 18 -5.40 -42.90 -7.09
C ARG A 18 -6.48 -43.34 -8.08
N MET A 19 -7.12 -44.45 -7.78
CA MET A 19 -8.24 -45.01 -8.52
C MET A 19 -9.57 -44.37 -8.04
N PRO A 20 -10.67 -44.46 -8.81
CA PRO A 20 -11.97 -43.88 -8.43
C PRO A 20 -12.54 -44.43 -7.11
N ASP A 21 -12.14 -45.64 -6.74
CA ASP A 21 -12.48 -46.32 -5.47
C ASP A 21 -11.66 -45.79 -4.26
N GLY A 22 -10.80 -44.78 -4.46
CA GLY A 22 -9.95 -44.18 -3.44
C GLY A 22 -8.66 -44.95 -3.15
N ARG A 23 -8.46 -46.15 -3.73
CA ARG A 23 -7.24 -46.95 -3.51
C ARG A 23 -6.07 -46.39 -4.31
N VAL A 24 -4.85 -46.52 -3.77
CA VAL A 24 -3.62 -46.13 -4.46
C VAL A 24 -3.02 -47.36 -5.13
N HIS A 25 -2.93 -47.34 -6.46
CA HIS A 25 -2.28 -48.38 -7.25
C HIS A 25 -0.86 -47.94 -7.65
N LYS A 26 0.13 -48.81 -7.46
CA LYS A 26 1.51 -48.59 -7.90
C LYS A 26 1.76 -49.32 -9.22
N GLN A 27 1.90 -48.57 -10.30
CA GLN A 27 2.28 -49.11 -11.61
C GLN A 27 3.80 -49.16 -11.74
N TYR A 28 4.36 -50.36 -11.93
CA TYR A 28 5.79 -50.54 -12.20
C TYR A 28 6.13 -50.09 -13.63
N LEU A 29 7.09 -49.18 -13.76
CA LEU A 29 7.58 -48.68 -15.06
C LEU A 29 9.04 -49.09 -15.34
N GLY A 30 9.67 -49.82 -14.42
CA GLY A 30 11.04 -50.29 -14.58
C GLY A 30 12.07 -49.19 -14.33
N ASN A 31 13.21 -49.30 -15.01
CA ASN A 31 14.38 -48.43 -14.82
C ASN A 31 14.94 -47.90 -16.15
N GLY A 32 14.15 -47.95 -17.23
CA GLY A 32 14.53 -47.46 -18.55
C GLY A 32 13.99 -46.07 -18.87
N LEU A 33 14.17 -45.62 -20.11
CA LEU A 33 13.80 -44.28 -20.59
C LEU A 33 12.36 -43.86 -20.25
N ARG A 34 11.40 -44.79 -20.31
CA ARG A 34 10.00 -44.51 -19.96
C ARG A 34 9.83 -44.08 -18.49
N ALA A 35 10.56 -44.73 -17.58
CA ALA A 35 10.56 -44.37 -16.17
C ALA A 35 11.19 -42.99 -15.95
N GLU A 36 12.29 -42.71 -16.64
CA GLU A 36 12.97 -41.40 -16.58
C GLU A 36 12.07 -40.26 -17.08
N MET A 37 11.44 -40.42 -18.25
CA MET A 37 10.52 -39.42 -18.80
C MET A 37 9.34 -39.11 -17.87
N GLU A 38 8.71 -40.14 -17.28
CA GLU A 38 7.62 -39.91 -16.32
C GLU A 38 8.13 -39.28 -15.02
N SER A 39 9.34 -39.63 -14.56
CA SER A 39 9.94 -39.00 -13.39
C SER A 39 10.17 -37.51 -13.62
N LEU A 40 10.75 -37.14 -14.77
CA LEU A 40 10.95 -35.74 -15.16
C LEU A 40 9.60 -35.00 -15.28
N ARG A 41 8.58 -35.64 -15.85
CA ARG A 41 7.23 -35.05 -15.95
C ARG A 41 6.62 -34.76 -14.58
N LEU A 42 6.76 -35.69 -13.63
CA LEU A 42 6.29 -35.49 -12.25
C LEU A 42 7.10 -34.43 -11.52
N GLU A 43 8.41 -34.38 -11.73
CA GLU A 43 9.30 -33.36 -11.16
C GLU A 43 8.94 -31.98 -11.69
N SER A 44 8.78 -31.80 -13.01
CA SER A 44 8.33 -30.54 -13.62
C SER A 44 6.96 -30.11 -13.09
N LYS A 45 6.02 -31.06 -12.95
CA LYS A 45 4.69 -30.77 -12.38
C LYS A 45 4.76 -30.39 -10.90
N ALA A 46 5.62 -31.05 -10.12
CA ALA A 46 5.81 -30.73 -8.70
C ALA A 46 6.47 -29.37 -8.53
N PHE A 47 7.48 -29.06 -9.36
CA PHE A 47 8.14 -27.78 -9.42
C PHE A 47 7.14 -26.67 -9.76
N GLN A 48 6.32 -26.85 -10.81
CA GLN A 48 5.29 -25.86 -11.15
C GLN A 48 4.32 -25.62 -10.01
N LYS A 49 3.82 -26.68 -9.36
CA LYS A 49 2.95 -26.55 -8.18
C LYS A 49 3.61 -25.80 -7.03
N GLN A 50 4.91 -26.00 -6.83
CA GLN A 50 5.66 -25.29 -5.80
C GLN A 50 5.75 -23.80 -6.13
N VAL A 51 6.05 -23.46 -7.38
CA VAL A 51 6.06 -22.06 -7.86
C VAL A 51 4.68 -21.43 -7.71
N ASP A 52 3.62 -22.12 -8.12
CA ASP A 52 2.24 -21.64 -8.01
C ASP A 52 1.83 -21.44 -6.54
N SER A 53 2.24 -22.35 -5.64
CA SER A 53 1.99 -22.22 -4.20
C SER A 53 2.69 -20.99 -3.62
N GLN A 54 3.97 -20.79 -3.94
CA GLN A 54 4.74 -19.64 -3.46
C GLN A 54 4.13 -18.31 -3.94
N LEU A 55 3.70 -18.27 -5.21
CA LEU A 55 3.02 -17.11 -5.77
C LEU A 55 1.69 -16.84 -5.04
N ARG A 56 0.89 -17.89 -4.82
CA ARG A 56 -0.37 -17.78 -4.09
C ARG A 56 -0.16 -17.27 -2.67
N ASP A 57 0.81 -17.83 -1.94
CA ASP A 57 1.11 -17.43 -0.57
C ASP A 57 1.52 -15.95 -0.52
N ARG A 58 2.32 -15.50 -1.50
CA ARG A 58 2.73 -14.09 -1.61
C ARG A 58 1.55 -13.16 -1.89
N ILE A 59 0.61 -13.56 -2.73
CA ILE A 59 -0.59 -12.76 -3.01
C ILE A 59 -1.48 -12.66 -1.78
N VAL A 60 -1.67 -13.77 -1.06
CA VAL A 60 -2.43 -13.77 0.19
C VAL A 60 -1.81 -12.85 1.24
N GLU A 61 -0.48 -12.83 1.35
CA GLU A 61 0.24 -11.91 2.24
C GLU A 61 -0.02 -10.44 1.86
N LEU A 62 0.17 -10.08 0.59
CA LEU A 62 -0.05 -8.71 0.10
C LEU A 62 -1.51 -8.26 0.25
N ASP A 63 -2.45 -9.16 -0.06
CA ASP A 63 -3.89 -8.93 0.12
C ASP A 63 -4.24 -8.66 1.59
N SER A 64 -3.68 -9.43 2.52
CA SER A 64 -3.91 -9.25 3.96
C SER A 64 -3.43 -7.87 4.40
N MET A 65 -2.23 -7.48 3.98
CA MET A 65 -1.68 -6.15 4.29
C MET A 65 -2.56 -5.03 3.72
N ALA A 66 -3.06 -5.18 2.50
CA ALA A 66 -3.95 -4.21 1.87
C ALA A 66 -5.30 -4.12 2.58
N GLU A 67 -5.87 -5.25 3.01
CA GLU A 67 -7.15 -5.30 3.74
C GLU A 67 -7.04 -4.64 5.13
N ASP A 68 -5.98 -4.94 5.87
CA ASP A 68 -5.73 -4.35 7.19
C ASP A 68 -5.55 -2.83 7.10
N TYR A 69 -4.80 -2.39 6.08
CA TYR A 69 -4.62 -0.97 5.81
C TYR A 69 -5.92 -0.29 5.38
N ALA A 70 -6.70 -0.90 4.48
CA ALA A 70 -7.99 -0.38 4.05
C ALA A 70 -8.98 -0.23 5.21
N SER A 71 -9.08 -1.27 6.04
CA SER A 71 -9.97 -1.29 7.21
C SER A 71 -9.61 -0.19 8.21
N SER A 72 -8.32 -0.05 8.53
CA SER A 72 -7.82 0.99 9.45
C SER A 72 -8.10 2.39 8.92
N THR A 73 -7.87 2.59 7.62
CA THR A 73 -8.03 3.87 6.94
C THR A 73 -9.50 4.29 6.87
N LEU A 74 -10.40 3.37 6.53
CA LEU A 74 -11.84 3.63 6.51
C LEU A 74 -12.38 3.88 7.92
N LEU A 75 -11.92 3.15 8.94
CA LEU A 75 -12.32 3.39 10.32
C LEU A 75 -11.94 4.80 10.80
N LEU A 76 -10.72 5.25 10.47
CA LEU A 76 -10.28 6.61 10.77
C LEU A 76 -11.14 7.65 10.05
N LEU A 77 -11.45 7.42 8.78
CA LEU A 77 -12.35 8.28 8.02
C LEU A 77 -13.71 8.39 8.69
N GLU A 78 -14.33 7.25 9.00
CA GLU A 78 -15.63 7.21 9.66
C GLU A 78 -15.58 7.98 10.98
N ALA A 79 -14.60 7.70 11.84
CA ALA A 79 -14.43 8.38 13.12
C ALA A 79 -14.32 9.91 12.97
N HIS A 80 -13.60 10.40 11.97
CA HIS A 80 -13.51 11.85 11.69
C HIS A 80 -14.87 12.41 11.25
N LEU A 81 -15.59 11.72 10.38
CA LEU A 81 -16.92 12.16 9.93
C LEU A 81 -17.92 12.17 11.10
N TYR A 82 -17.88 11.15 11.96
CA TYR A 82 -18.67 11.10 13.19
C TYR A 82 -18.36 12.29 14.12
N ALA A 83 -17.08 12.57 14.38
CA ALA A 83 -16.65 13.70 15.22
C ALA A 83 -17.09 15.05 14.63
N ALA A 84 -17.06 15.20 13.31
CA ALA A 84 -17.55 16.38 12.60
C ALA A 84 -19.09 16.48 12.54
N GLY A 85 -19.84 15.53 13.13
CA GLY A 85 -21.29 15.54 13.19
C GLY A 85 -21.98 15.06 11.89
N TYR A 86 -21.23 14.41 11.01
CA TYR A 86 -21.77 13.74 9.82
C TYR A 86 -22.15 12.31 10.19
N HIS A 87 -23.32 12.12 10.80
CA HIS A 87 -23.90 10.79 10.98
C HIS A 87 -25.43 10.91 11.13
N ASP A 88 -26.16 10.15 10.31
CA ASP A 88 -27.62 10.00 10.41
C ASP A 88 -27.97 8.50 10.49
N PRO A 89 -28.29 7.95 11.67
CA PRO A 89 -28.64 6.54 11.80
C PRO A 89 -29.98 6.19 11.12
N LYS A 90 -30.78 7.20 10.75
CA LYS A 90 -32.09 7.01 10.10
C LYS A 90 -32.03 7.05 8.58
N ARG A 91 -30.95 7.54 7.98
CA ARG A 91 -30.76 7.61 6.52
C ARG A 91 -29.39 7.06 6.16
N ARG A 92 -29.34 6.02 5.32
CA ARG A 92 -28.06 5.47 4.81
C ARG A 92 -27.30 6.57 4.04
N GLY A 93 -26.35 7.24 4.69
CA GLY A 93 -25.45 8.22 4.05
C GLY A 93 -24.90 9.30 5.00
N TRP A 94 -23.73 9.84 4.63
CA TRP A 94 -23.04 10.91 5.35
C TRP A 94 -23.76 12.26 5.16
N ARG A 95 -24.60 12.65 6.11
CA ARG A 95 -25.32 13.95 6.12
C ARG A 95 -25.21 14.61 7.49
N LYS A 96 -25.05 15.94 7.49
CA LYS A 96 -25.00 16.75 8.71
C LYS A 96 -26.40 16.81 9.35
N ARG A 97 -26.49 16.56 10.66
CA ARG A 97 -27.75 16.80 11.41
C ARG A 97 -28.02 18.31 11.44
N ARG A 98 -29.23 18.73 11.08
CA ARG A 98 -29.64 20.14 11.08
C ARG A 98 -30.04 20.67 12.46
N SER A 99 -29.96 19.86 13.50
CA SER A 99 -30.27 20.27 14.86
C SER A 99 -29.67 19.30 15.86
N VAL A 100 -29.46 19.83 17.07
CA VAL A 100 -28.94 19.23 18.30
C VAL A 100 -27.45 19.51 18.53
N GLN A 101 -27.21 20.21 19.64
CA GLN A 101 -25.93 20.53 20.26
C GLN A 101 -24.83 19.57 19.86
N MET A 102 -23.72 20.15 19.37
CA MET A 102 -22.43 19.49 19.35
C MET A 102 -22.28 18.74 20.67
N ASN A 103 -21.89 17.47 20.60
CA ASN A 103 -21.33 16.81 21.77
C ASN A 103 -20.29 17.79 22.29
N LYS A 104 -20.57 18.42 23.44
CA LYS A 104 -19.57 19.21 24.16
C LYS A 104 -18.35 18.31 24.16
N SER A 105 -17.25 18.82 23.59
CA SER A 105 -15.94 18.23 23.72
C SER A 105 -15.87 17.72 25.14
N ALA A 106 -15.85 16.39 25.31
CA ALA A 106 -15.51 15.85 26.61
C ALA A 106 -14.15 16.46 26.86
N GLU A 107 -14.12 17.41 27.80
CA GLU A 107 -12.91 18.00 28.32
C GLU A 107 -12.04 16.79 28.68
N CYS A 108 -11.12 16.47 27.78
CA CYS A 108 -9.96 15.68 28.15
C CYS A 108 -9.23 16.63 29.08
N GLU A 109 -9.60 16.58 30.35
CA GLU A 109 -8.76 17.06 31.43
C GLU A 109 -7.40 16.46 31.14
N ASN A 110 -6.50 17.33 30.69
CA ASN A 110 -5.08 17.10 30.71
C ASN A 110 -4.74 16.87 32.18
N GLN A 111 -4.84 15.62 32.63
CA GLN A 111 -4.02 15.16 33.72
C GLN A 111 -2.60 15.14 33.16
N GLU A 112 -1.93 16.28 33.36
CA GLU A 112 -0.50 16.32 33.58
C GLU A 112 -0.20 15.28 34.67
N GLN A 113 0.06 14.05 34.25
CA GLN A 113 0.67 13.05 35.11
C GLN A 113 2.08 13.54 35.36
N GLY A 114 2.24 14.07 36.59
CA GLY A 114 3.47 14.59 37.14
C GLY A 114 4.65 13.67 36.87
N GLY A 115 5.78 14.32 36.61
CA GLY A 115 7.08 13.69 36.50
C GLY A 115 7.32 12.76 37.69
N SER A 116 7.40 11.48 37.38
CA SER A 116 8.20 10.55 38.19
C SER A 116 9.65 10.95 37.94
N ASP A 117 10.25 11.61 38.92
CA ASP A 117 11.69 11.75 39.07
C ASP A 117 12.32 10.35 38.93
N LEU A 118 12.91 10.09 37.76
CA LEU A 118 13.85 9.00 37.59
C LEU A 118 15.24 9.63 37.61
N GLU A 119 15.89 9.40 38.74
CA GLU A 119 17.31 9.61 39.05
C GLU A 119 18.21 9.62 37.80
N PRO A 120 19.17 10.55 37.69
CA PRO A 120 20.12 10.62 36.58
C PRO A 120 21.15 9.48 36.71
N GLY A 121 20.75 8.29 36.26
CA GLY A 121 21.62 7.14 36.06
C GLY A 121 22.61 7.40 34.92
N GLU A 122 23.84 7.71 35.33
CA GLU A 122 25.13 7.49 34.69
C GLU A 122 25.14 7.08 33.20
N TRP A 123 25.69 7.99 32.39
CA TRP A 123 25.64 7.98 30.94
C TRP A 123 26.70 7.04 30.36
N VAL A 124 26.29 6.09 29.53
CA VAL A 124 27.16 5.63 28.44
C VAL A 124 26.79 6.43 27.21
N SER A 125 27.43 7.61 27.09
CA SER A 125 27.48 8.37 25.84
C SER A 125 28.41 7.65 24.86
N GLU A 126 27.98 6.47 24.42
CA GLU A 126 28.46 5.92 23.17
C GLU A 126 27.55 6.51 22.10
N LYS A 127 28.13 7.05 21.02
CA LYS A 127 27.37 7.52 19.86
C LYS A 127 26.73 6.31 19.18
N VAL A 128 25.70 5.74 19.80
CA VAL A 128 24.91 4.65 19.23
C VAL A 128 24.24 5.24 17.99
N THR A 129 24.61 4.70 16.84
CA THR A 129 24.00 5.11 15.57
C THR A 129 22.52 4.78 15.61
N LEU A 130 21.69 5.61 14.94
CA LEU A 130 20.24 5.41 14.90
C LEU A 130 19.87 3.99 14.43
N ASP A 131 20.65 3.39 13.53
CA ASP A 131 20.46 2.03 13.05
C ASP A 131 20.63 0.96 14.15
N GLU A 132 21.56 1.17 15.08
CA GLU A 132 21.78 0.26 16.20
C GLU A 132 20.66 0.38 17.25
N VAL A 133 20.17 1.60 17.50
CA VAL A 133 18.97 1.83 18.33
C VAL A 133 17.75 1.13 17.70
N VAL A 134 17.56 1.27 16.38
CA VAL A 134 16.46 0.61 15.66
C VAL A 134 16.58 -0.92 15.72
N ARG A 135 17.79 -1.47 15.61
CA ARG A 135 18.04 -2.92 15.74
C ARG A 135 17.65 -3.42 17.14
N ARG A 136 18.12 -2.77 18.20
CA ARG A 136 17.78 -3.11 19.59
C ARG A 136 16.28 -3.03 19.86
N CYS A 137 15.60 -2.00 19.33
CA CYS A 137 14.14 -1.91 19.41
C CYS A 137 13.42 -3.09 18.72
N ARG A 138 13.92 -3.57 17.58
CA ARG A 138 13.35 -4.74 16.89
C ARG A 138 13.56 -6.04 17.67
N ASP A 139 14.64 -6.12 18.43
CA ASP A 139 14.96 -7.23 19.32
C ASP A 139 14.19 -7.17 20.66
N GLY A 140 13.37 -6.12 20.87
CA GLY A 140 12.47 -5.97 22.02
C GLY A 140 13.05 -5.19 23.21
N ASP A 141 14.18 -4.50 23.03
CA ASP A 141 14.83 -3.70 24.08
C ASP A 141 14.04 -2.42 24.41
N GLN A 142 13.59 -2.30 25.67
CA GLN A 142 12.79 -1.16 26.13
C GLN A 142 13.61 0.11 26.35
N ASP A 143 14.90 0.00 26.70
CA ASP A 143 15.74 1.18 26.91
C ASP A 143 16.06 1.86 25.57
N ALA A 144 16.31 1.05 24.54
CA ALA A 144 16.45 1.52 23.17
C ALA A 144 15.17 2.23 22.67
N LEU A 145 13.98 1.79 23.10
CA LEU A 145 12.71 2.43 22.75
C LEU A 145 12.62 3.85 23.30
N VAL A 146 13.11 4.10 24.52
CA VAL A 146 13.14 5.44 25.12
C VAL A 146 14.05 6.36 24.31
N THR A 147 15.24 5.87 23.92
CA THR A 147 16.17 6.60 23.04
C THR A 147 15.56 6.88 21.67
N LEU A 148 14.86 5.89 21.08
CA LEU A 148 14.18 6.05 19.80
C LEU A 148 13.05 7.09 19.87
N ARG A 149 12.23 7.07 20.93
CA ARG A 149 11.16 8.07 21.14
C ARG A 149 11.73 9.49 21.25
N ARG A 150 12.86 9.65 21.93
CA ARG A 150 13.57 10.95 22.01
C ARG A 150 14.06 11.39 20.63
N ALA A 151 14.75 10.51 19.90
CA ALA A 151 15.21 10.80 18.53
C ALA A 151 14.04 11.15 17.58
N MET A 152 12.89 10.49 17.72
CA MET A 152 11.67 10.80 16.95
C MET A 152 11.10 12.17 17.28
N LYS A 153 11.19 12.62 18.54
CA LYS A 153 10.75 13.95 18.97
C LYS A 153 11.71 15.05 18.50
N GLU A 154 13.01 14.78 18.53
CA GLU A 154 14.06 15.73 18.14
C GLU A 154 14.19 15.90 16.62
N HIS A 155 13.90 14.84 15.86
CA HIS A 155 14.03 14.84 14.39
C HIS A 155 12.78 14.28 13.70
N PRO A 156 11.61 14.92 13.82
CA PRO A 156 10.35 14.40 13.26
C PRO A 156 10.42 14.15 11.75
N ASP A 157 11.18 14.96 11.01
CA ASP A 157 11.34 14.85 9.56
C ASP A 157 11.95 13.50 9.13
N LEU A 158 12.87 12.93 9.93
CA LEU A 158 13.52 11.65 9.62
C LEU A 158 12.56 10.45 9.73
N PHE A 159 11.50 10.58 10.53
CA PHE A 159 10.57 9.50 10.85
C PHE A 159 9.19 9.67 10.23
N SER A 160 8.89 10.87 9.74
CA SER A 160 7.66 11.21 9.03
C SER A 160 7.28 10.09 8.05
N GLN A 161 8.19 9.68 7.17
CA GLN A 161 7.95 8.65 6.16
C GLN A 161 7.96 7.20 6.68
N ARG A 162 8.68 6.91 7.77
CA ARG A 162 8.92 5.52 8.26
C ARG A 162 7.76 4.97 9.10
N GLY A 163 6.87 5.84 9.61
CA GLY A 163 5.66 5.47 10.35
C GLY A 163 4.39 5.31 9.49
N HIS A 164 4.41 5.74 8.23
CA HIS A 164 3.23 5.70 7.37
C HIS A 164 2.96 4.28 6.86
N ILE A 165 1.89 3.66 7.35
CA ILE A 165 1.42 2.33 6.91
C ILE A 165 1.18 2.33 5.39
N ALA A 166 0.63 3.43 4.86
CA ALA A 166 0.43 3.63 3.43
C ALA A 166 1.73 3.46 2.64
N ALA A 167 2.82 4.10 3.07
CA ALA A 167 4.11 4.03 2.41
C ALA A 167 4.69 2.61 2.41
N LYS A 168 4.47 1.84 3.50
CA LYS A 168 4.86 0.42 3.56
C LYS A 168 4.08 -0.42 2.56
N VAL A 169 2.76 -0.29 2.53
CA VAL A 169 1.88 -1.03 1.61
C VAL A 169 2.22 -0.69 0.15
N GLN A 170 2.36 0.61 -0.17
CA GLN A 170 2.78 1.06 -1.51
C GLN A 170 4.15 0.50 -1.88
N THR A 171 5.11 0.49 -0.96
CA THR A 171 6.44 -0.10 -1.19
C THR A 171 6.37 -1.58 -1.52
N GLU A 172 5.55 -2.35 -0.81
CA GLU A 172 5.38 -3.78 -1.09
C GLU A 172 4.70 -4.04 -2.43
N TRP A 173 3.70 -3.24 -2.81
CA TRP A 173 3.09 -3.35 -4.14
C TRP A 173 4.05 -2.98 -5.27
N VAL A 174 4.83 -1.90 -5.11
CA VAL A 174 5.85 -1.50 -6.09
C VAL A 174 6.90 -2.62 -6.24
N ARG A 175 7.34 -3.23 -5.13
CA ARG A 175 8.24 -4.40 -5.17
C ARG A 175 7.60 -5.59 -5.89
N ALA A 176 6.32 -5.85 -5.66
CA ALA A 176 5.60 -6.95 -6.30
C ALA A 176 5.44 -6.74 -7.83
N LEU A 177 5.20 -5.50 -8.26
CA LEU A 177 5.08 -5.12 -9.68
C LEU A 177 6.41 -5.24 -10.45
N THR A 178 7.48 -4.70 -9.86
CA THR A 178 8.77 -4.50 -10.54
C THR A 178 9.75 -5.64 -10.32
N GLY A 179 9.52 -6.49 -9.31
CA GLY A 179 10.42 -7.59 -8.96
C GLY A 179 11.80 -7.08 -8.57
N HIS A 180 12.83 -7.56 -9.27
CA HIS A 180 14.23 -7.22 -8.99
C HIS A 180 14.76 -6.02 -9.78
N ASP A 181 13.99 -5.46 -10.71
CA ASP A 181 14.42 -4.32 -11.52
C ASP A 181 14.39 -3.03 -10.69
N LEU A 182 15.57 -2.49 -10.38
CA LEU A 182 15.72 -1.26 -9.60
C LEU A 182 15.32 -0.01 -10.39
N PHE A 183 15.49 -0.02 -11.72
CA PHE A 183 15.12 1.10 -12.56
C PHE A 183 13.60 1.21 -12.63
N GLU A 184 12.90 0.11 -12.96
CA GLU A 184 11.43 0.10 -12.96
C GLU A 184 10.87 0.47 -11.59
N ARG A 185 11.52 0.02 -10.51
CA ARG A 185 11.14 0.37 -9.14
C ARG A 185 11.20 1.88 -8.89
N GLU A 186 12.30 2.53 -9.25
CA GLU A 186 12.45 3.98 -9.07
C GLU A 186 11.45 4.76 -9.95
N VAL A 187 11.26 4.34 -11.19
CA VAL A 187 10.25 4.92 -12.08
C VAL A 187 8.87 4.79 -11.49
N MET A 188 8.52 3.63 -10.94
CA MET A 188 7.20 3.41 -10.34
C MET A 188 7.00 4.25 -9.08
N PHE A 189 8.02 4.39 -8.22
CA PHE A 189 7.96 5.31 -7.09
C PHE A 189 7.74 6.76 -7.55
N ASN A 190 8.43 7.21 -8.59
CA ASN A 190 8.24 8.55 -9.14
C ASN A 190 6.82 8.73 -9.69
N ARG A 191 6.29 7.76 -10.45
CA ARG A 191 4.91 7.80 -10.93
C ARG A 191 3.87 7.81 -9.81
N THR A 192 4.08 7.04 -8.75
CA THR A 192 3.18 7.06 -7.58
C THR A 192 3.21 8.39 -6.84
N ARG A 193 4.38 9.05 -6.77
CA ARG A 193 4.53 10.37 -6.17
C ARG A 193 3.84 11.44 -7.01
N GLU A 194 4.01 11.39 -8.33
CA GLU A 194 3.32 12.27 -9.28
C GLU A 194 1.80 12.11 -9.16
N LEU A 195 1.28 10.88 -9.18
CA LEU A 195 -0.15 10.61 -9.02
C LEU A 195 -0.68 11.15 -7.68
N ARG A 196 0.03 10.85 -6.58
CA ARG A 196 -0.32 11.34 -5.26
C ARG A 196 -0.37 12.87 -5.22
N GLN A 197 0.64 13.52 -5.78
CA GLN A 197 0.76 14.97 -5.78
C GLN A 197 -0.35 15.62 -6.61
N GLY A 198 -0.62 15.11 -7.82
CA GLY A 198 -1.71 15.60 -8.65
C GLY A 198 -3.08 15.48 -7.97
N LEU A 199 -3.34 14.36 -7.30
CA LEU A 199 -4.57 14.18 -6.52
C LEU A 199 -4.67 15.13 -5.31
N ILE A 200 -3.55 15.51 -4.69
CA ILE A 200 -3.57 16.50 -3.61
C ILE A 200 -3.83 17.90 -4.17
N GLU A 201 -3.22 18.24 -5.30
CA GLU A 201 -3.35 19.55 -5.96
C GLU A 201 -4.75 19.82 -6.53
N GLU A 202 -5.46 18.78 -6.96
CA GLU A 202 -6.88 18.87 -7.34
C GLU A 202 -7.83 19.12 -6.16
N GLY A 203 -7.36 18.86 -4.94
CA GLY A 203 -8.16 18.86 -3.71
C GLY A 203 -8.03 20.12 -2.87
N THR A 204 -8.56 20.07 -1.64
CA THR A 204 -8.30 21.11 -0.64
C THR A 204 -7.01 20.82 0.16
N GLY A 205 -6.49 19.59 0.05
CA GLY A 205 -5.24 19.19 0.68
C GLY A 205 -5.38 18.96 2.19
N SER A 206 -6.60 18.80 2.70
CA SER A 206 -6.89 18.50 4.11
C SER A 206 -6.20 17.20 4.57
N HIS A 207 -5.92 17.06 5.87
CA HIS A 207 -5.29 15.85 6.42
C HIS A 207 -6.08 14.58 6.10
N LEU A 208 -7.41 14.65 6.17
CA LEU A 208 -8.31 13.55 5.85
C LEU A 208 -8.28 13.20 4.36
N GLU A 209 -8.23 14.22 3.49
CA GLU A 209 -8.07 14.02 2.05
C GLU A 209 -6.72 13.36 1.73
N ARG A 210 -5.61 13.83 2.33
CA ARG A 210 -4.27 13.22 2.13
C ARG A 210 -4.27 11.75 2.50
N LEU A 211 -4.90 11.40 3.62
CA LEU A 211 -5.02 10.01 4.08
C LEU A 211 -5.79 9.15 3.08
N MET A 212 -6.83 9.70 2.44
CA MET A 212 -7.56 9.01 1.36
C MET A 212 -6.81 8.96 0.04
N VAL A 213 -6.07 10.00 -0.31
CA VAL A 213 -5.21 9.98 -1.50
C VAL A 213 -4.16 8.89 -1.35
N ASP A 214 -3.52 8.77 -0.19
CA ASP A 214 -2.55 7.71 0.10
C ASP A 214 -3.18 6.31 -0.02
N HIS A 215 -4.43 6.15 0.44
CA HIS A 215 -5.19 4.91 0.29
C HIS A 215 -5.56 4.61 -1.17
N LEU A 216 -5.96 5.64 -1.93
CA LEU A 216 -6.29 5.52 -3.34
C LEU A 216 -5.06 5.12 -4.16
N VAL A 217 -3.90 5.69 -3.88
CA VAL A 217 -2.63 5.31 -4.54
C VAL A 217 -2.26 3.86 -4.23
N ALA A 218 -2.44 3.41 -2.98
CA ALA A 218 -2.18 2.02 -2.61
C ALA A 218 -3.09 1.03 -3.36
N THR A 219 -4.39 1.32 -3.44
CA THR A 219 -5.35 0.47 -4.17
C THR A 219 -5.15 0.52 -5.69
N HIS A 220 -4.67 1.64 -6.24
CA HIS A 220 -4.31 1.75 -7.65
C HIS A 220 -3.12 0.83 -8.00
N LEU A 221 -2.08 0.81 -7.16
CA LEU A 221 -0.93 -0.09 -7.34
C LEU A 221 -1.33 -1.56 -7.28
N GLU A 222 -2.19 -1.93 -6.34
CA GLU A 222 -2.72 -3.27 -6.23
C GLU A 222 -3.51 -3.69 -7.48
N GLN A 223 -4.40 -2.82 -7.99
CA GLN A 223 -5.13 -3.09 -9.22
C GLN A 223 -4.17 -3.24 -10.41
N GLY A 224 -3.13 -2.41 -10.48
CA GLY A 224 -2.07 -2.52 -11.48
C GLY A 224 -1.33 -3.86 -11.41
N PHE A 225 -1.07 -4.38 -10.20
CA PHE A 225 -0.43 -5.67 -9.99
C PHE A 225 -1.25 -6.82 -10.57
N HIS A 226 -2.53 -6.89 -10.25
CA HIS A 226 -3.40 -7.93 -10.79
C HIS A 226 -3.61 -7.78 -12.31
N GLY A 227 -3.73 -6.55 -12.82
CA GLY A 227 -3.80 -6.29 -14.26
C GLY A 227 -2.55 -6.76 -15.02
N LEU A 228 -1.37 -6.64 -14.42
CA LEU A 228 -0.12 -7.14 -14.99
C LEU A 228 -0.07 -8.67 -15.04
N ILE A 229 -0.54 -9.35 -13.99
CA ILE A 229 -0.64 -10.82 -13.97
C ILE A 229 -1.60 -11.28 -15.08
N GLU A 230 -2.77 -10.66 -15.16
CA GLU A 230 -3.77 -10.98 -16.16
C GLU A 230 -3.23 -10.80 -17.59
N ALA A 231 -2.60 -9.67 -17.88
CA ALA A 231 -1.97 -9.41 -19.17
C ALA A 231 -0.90 -10.45 -19.53
N ARG A 232 -0.08 -10.88 -18.56
CA ARG A 232 0.94 -11.92 -18.75
C ARG A 232 0.34 -13.30 -19.02
N CYS A 233 -0.78 -13.64 -18.38
CA CYS A 233 -1.50 -14.90 -18.60
C CYS A 233 -2.16 -14.93 -19.98
N VAL A 234 -2.91 -13.87 -20.33
CA VAL A 234 -3.58 -13.74 -21.62
C VAL A 234 -2.57 -13.79 -22.77
N GLY A 235 -1.44 -13.09 -22.64
CA GLY A 235 -0.37 -13.11 -23.66
C GLY A 235 0.25 -14.49 -23.90
N LYS A 236 0.13 -15.43 -22.95
CA LYS A 236 0.60 -16.82 -23.05
C LYS A 236 -0.52 -17.82 -23.36
N GLY A 237 -1.76 -17.37 -23.50
CA GLY A 237 -2.93 -18.25 -23.65
C GLY A 237 -3.22 -19.11 -22.42
N ILE A 238 -2.78 -18.67 -21.23
CA ILE A 238 -2.98 -19.39 -19.97
C ILE A 238 -4.23 -18.83 -19.29
N GLU A 239 -5.18 -19.71 -18.94
CA GLU A 239 -6.33 -19.33 -18.11
C GLU A 239 -5.87 -18.96 -16.70
N LEU A 240 -6.37 -17.85 -16.17
CA LEU A 240 -6.07 -17.47 -14.80
C LEU A 240 -6.72 -18.44 -13.81
N PRO A 241 -5.98 -18.88 -12.77
CA PRO A 241 -6.57 -19.62 -11.66
C PRO A 241 -7.71 -18.83 -11.01
N LYS A 242 -8.75 -19.53 -10.55
CA LYS A 242 -9.93 -18.91 -9.90
C LYS A 242 -9.55 -17.97 -8.74
N PHE A 243 -8.55 -18.33 -7.93
CA PHE A 243 -8.14 -17.51 -6.79
C PHE A 243 -7.55 -16.15 -7.21
N GLU A 244 -6.87 -16.10 -8.36
CA GLU A 244 -6.33 -14.85 -8.93
C GLU A 244 -7.43 -13.91 -9.40
N VAL A 245 -8.43 -14.47 -10.08
CA VAL A 245 -9.61 -13.73 -10.53
C VAL A 245 -10.34 -13.13 -9.32
N GLU A 246 -10.52 -13.92 -8.25
CA GLU A 246 -11.14 -13.45 -7.01
C GLU A 246 -10.30 -12.38 -6.29
N ALA A 247 -8.97 -12.47 -6.32
CA ALA A 247 -8.07 -11.44 -5.79
C ALA A 247 -8.18 -10.13 -6.59
N SER A 248 -8.08 -10.20 -7.92
CA SER A 248 -8.26 -9.06 -8.83
C SER A 248 -9.60 -8.35 -8.60
N GLN A 249 -10.69 -9.09 -8.43
CA GLN A 249 -12.02 -8.52 -8.13
C GLN A 249 -12.09 -7.88 -6.73
N ARG A 250 -11.36 -8.39 -5.73
CA ARG A 250 -11.27 -7.73 -4.41
C ARG A 250 -10.50 -6.41 -4.52
N ALA A 251 -9.37 -6.41 -5.23
CA ALA A 251 -8.57 -5.22 -5.53
C ALA A 251 -9.40 -4.13 -6.21
N ALA A 252 -10.10 -4.47 -7.29
CA ALA A 252 -10.96 -3.53 -8.02
C ALA A 252 -12.05 -2.92 -7.12
N ARG A 253 -12.74 -3.75 -6.33
CA ARG A 253 -13.77 -3.26 -5.39
C ARG A 253 -13.19 -2.35 -4.31
N ARG A 254 -11.98 -2.61 -3.81
CA ARG A 254 -11.32 -1.73 -2.84
C ARG A 254 -10.95 -0.40 -3.49
N HIS A 255 -10.44 -0.41 -4.73
CA HIS A 255 -10.15 0.82 -5.48
C HIS A 255 -11.40 1.67 -5.72
N GLU A 256 -12.51 1.07 -6.16
CA GLU A 256 -13.79 1.75 -6.34
C GLU A 256 -14.30 2.38 -5.03
N LYS A 257 -14.20 1.65 -3.91
CA LYS A 257 -14.57 2.20 -2.59
C LYS A 257 -13.68 3.37 -2.19
N ALA A 258 -12.38 3.31 -2.45
CA ALA A 258 -11.45 4.40 -2.16
C ALA A 258 -11.80 5.66 -2.98
N LEU A 259 -12.13 5.50 -4.28
CA LEU A 259 -12.61 6.59 -5.13
C LEU A 259 -13.91 7.20 -4.60
N ALA A 260 -14.88 6.35 -4.22
CA ALA A 260 -16.14 6.80 -3.63
C ALA A 260 -15.94 7.55 -2.30
N ALA A 261 -14.99 7.14 -1.47
CA ALA A 261 -14.65 7.82 -0.22
C ALA A 261 -14.00 9.18 -0.48
N LEU A 262 -13.02 9.25 -1.38
CA LEU A 262 -12.34 10.51 -1.73
C LEU A 262 -13.33 11.53 -2.31
N THR A 263 -14.18 11.10 -3.25
CA THR A 263 -15.23 11.97 -3.82
C THR A 263 -16.22 12.46 -2.77
N THR A 264 -16.59 11.61 -1.80
CA THR A 264 -17.43 12.02 -0.68
C THR A 264 -16.76 13.10 0.16
N ILE A 265 -15.47 12.96 0.48
CA ILE A 265 -14.74 13.96 1.28
C ILE A 265 -14.60 15.26 0.51
N ARG A 266 -14.25 15.23 -0.77
CA ARG A 266 -14.20 16.44 -1.60
C ARG A 266 -15.55 17.15 -1.67
N ALA A 267 -16.66 16.41 -1.68
CA ALA A 267 -18.00 17.00 -1.63
C ALA A 267 -18.35 17.62 -0.25
N LEU A 268 -17.72 17.15 0.83
CA LEU A 268 -17.95 17.63 2.19
C LEU A 268 -16.95 18.73 2.62
N ALA A 269 -15.76 18.77 2.04
CA ALA A 269 -14.67 19.69 2.36
C ALA A 269 -15.09 21.19 2.41
N PRO A 270 -15.80 21.75 1.41
CA PRO A 270 -16.22 23.16 1.46
C PRO A 270 -17.22 23.45 2.60
N ARG A 271 -17.88 22.42 3.16
CA ARG A 271 -18.76 22.56 4.33
C ARG A 271 -18.05 22.35 5.65
N MET A 272 -16.81 21.87 5.63
CA MET A 272 -15.97 21.72 6.82
C MET A 272 -15.14 22.99 7.05
N GLU A 273 -14.61 23.59 5.99
CA GLU A 273 -13.81 24.84 6.05
C GLU A 273 -14.63 26.05 6.51
N SER A 274 -15.88 26.18 6.08
CA SER A 274 -16.79 27.26 6.51
C SER A 274 -17.13 27.26 8.01
N HIS A 275 -16.79 26.20 8.75
CA HIS A 275 -16.95 26.13 10.20
C HIS A 275 -15.64 26.36 10.97
N ALA A 276 -14.48 26.30 10.31
CA ALA A 276 -13.21 26.67 10.93
C ALA A 276 -13.09 28.20 11.06
N GLU A 277 -13.62 28.96 10.10
CA GLU A 277 -13.65 30.44 10.17
C GLU A 277 -14.65 30.96 11.20
N LEU A 278 -15.79 30.30 11.42
CA LEU A 278 -16.82 30.76 12.38
C LEU A 278 -16.47 30.55 13.88
N VAL A 279 -15.28 30.04 14.19
CA VAL A 279 -14.74 29.96 15.57
C VAL A 279 -13.63 30.99 15.82
N SER A 280 -13.23 31.77 14.80
CA SER A 280 -12.25 32.85 14.92
C SER A 280 -12.86 34.18 14.47
N GLU A 281 -13.90 34.65 15.17
CA GLU A 281 -14.29 36.07 15.09
C GLU A 281 -14.35 36.68 16.48
N GLU A 282 -13.44 37.62 16.72
CA GLU A 282 -13.55 38.82 17.56
C GLU A 282 -12.32 39.72 17.26
N PRO A 283 -12.42 41.05 17.37
CA PRO A 283 -12.96 41.90 16.31
C PRO A 283 -11.92 42.85 15.71
N THR A 284 -12.33 43.41 14.58
CA THR A 284 -11.69 44.39 13.70
C THR A 284 -11.15 45.64 14.40
N GLU A 285 -9.92 46.04 14.07
CA GLU A 285 -9.62 47.46 13.84
C GLU A 285 -8.87 47.64 12.51
N GLU A 286 -9.43 48.56 11.73
CA GLU A 286 -9.08 48.94 10.38
C GLU A 286 -7.72 49.65 10.31
N LYS A 287 -6.95 49.41 9.24
CA LYS A 287 -6.43 50.51 8.40
C LYS A 287 -5.92 50.03 7.05
N ALA A 288 -6.39 50.76 6.05
CA ALA A 288 -6.13 50.61 4.63
C ALA A 288 -4.65 50.76 4.24
N CYS A 289 -4.23 50.02 3.21
CA CYS A 289 -3.55 50.64 2.08
C CYS A 289 -3.84 49.82 0.81
N GLU A 290 -4.36 50.55 -0.17
CA GLU A 290 -4.73 50.11 -1.49
C GLU A 290 -3.53 50.23 -2.46
N GLN A 291 -3.63 49.47 -3.54
CA GLN A 291 -3.02 49.63 -4.87
C GLN A 291 -1.66 48.95 -5.14
N THR A 292 -1.63 47.83 -5.86
CA THR A 292 -1.72 47.62 -7.33
C THR A 292 -0.33 47.67 -7.99
N THR A 293 0.19 46.54 -8.44
CA THR A 293 0.46 46.24 -9.87
C THR A 293 1.22 44.92 -10.06
N SER A 294 0.62 44.07 -10.90
CA SER A 294 1.23 43.15 -11.85
C SER A 294 2.77 42.98 -11.84
N HIS A 295 3.21 41.75 -11.54
CA HIS A 295 4.19 41.10 -12.42
C HIS A 295 3.92 39.61 -12.46
N ALA A 296 3.18 39.22 -13.50
CA ALA A 296 3.01 37.85 -13.89
C ALA A 296 4.22 37.41 -14.74
N TYR A 297 4.47 36.09 -14.73
CA TYR A 297 5.24 35.30 -15.69
C TYR A 297 6.74 35.61 -15.86
N ALA A 298 7.59 34.75 -15.28
CA ALA A 298 8.71 34.12 -15.98
C ALA A 298 9.50 33.25 -14.97
N TYR A 299 9.25 31.94 -14.94
CA TYR A 299 10.26 30.89 -14.69
C TYR A 299 9.62 29.53 -15.02
N ALA A 300 9.32 29.34 -16.30
CA ALA A 300 9.23 28.03 -16.90
C ALA A 300 10.21 28.05 -18.08
N GLU A 301 11.22 27.17 -18.02
CA GLU A 301 11.91 26.51 -19.13
C GLU A 301 13.32 26.11 -18.70
N ASN A 302 13.49 24.82 -18.39
CA ASN A 302 14.61 23.99 -18.84
C ASN A 302 14.47 22.58 -18.27
N ASN A 303 13.43 21.86 -18.69
CA ASN A 303 13.35 20.41 -18.49
C ASN A 303 13.71 19.72 -19.82
N ARG A 304 14.96 19.28 -19.92
CA ARG A 304 15.68 18.90 -21.14
C ARG A 304 15.27 17.55 -21.76
N MET A 305 14.10 17.02 -21.41
CA MET A 305 13.66 15.65 -21.78
C MET A 305 12.46 15.60 -22.74
N THR A 306 11.79 16.73 -23.00
CA THR A 306 10.60 16.76 -23.89
C THR A 306 10.97 16.85 -25.38
N ALA A 307 12.21 17.19 -25.73
CA ALA A 307 12.63 17.38 -27.13
C ALA A 307 12.94 16.08 -27.89
N VAL A 308 12.82 14.91 -27.27
CA VAL A 308 13.15 13.61 -27.89
C VAL A 308 11.94 12.98 -28.59
N PHE A 309 10.71 13.30 -28.18
CA PHE A 309 9.52 12.59 -28.67
C PHE A 309 8.76 13.27 -29.83
N ASP A 310 9.14 14.49 -30.22
CA ASP A 310 8.50 15.19 -31.36
C ASP A 310 9.24 15.02 -32.71
N ARG A 311 10.33 14.23 -32.76
CA ARG A 311 11.14 14.05 -34.00
C ARG A 311 10.79 12.85 -34.86
N THR A 312 9.74 12.08 -34.57
CA THR A 312 9.35 10.91 -35.38
C THR A 312 7.96 11.03 -36.00
N ARG A 313 7.64 12.18 -36.59
CA ARG A 313 6.56 12.29 -37.59
C ARG A 313 7.14 12.70 -38.93
N HIS A 314 7.77 11.75 -39.62
CA HIS A 314 7.92 11.83 -41.08
C HIS A 314 6.94 10.86 -41.74
N PRO A 315 6.14 11.32 -42.72
CA PRO A 315 5.29 10.44 -43.50
C PRO A 315 6.16 9.63 -44.48
N VAL A 316 5.96 8.31 -44.49
CA VAL A 316 6.53 7.43 -45.53
C VAL A 316 5.73 7.67 -46.82
N PRO A 317 6.37 7.99 -47.96
CA PRO A 317 5.67 8.03 -49.23
C PRO A 317 5.34 6.60 -49.67
N LEU A 318 4.07 6.39 -50.03
CA LEU A 318 3.62 5.20 -50.74
C LEU A 318 4.30 5.14 -52.10
N ASN A 319 5.03 4.05 -52.34
CA ASN A 319 5.21 3.35 -53.62
C ASN A 319 5.60 1.91 -53.32
#